data_AF-A0A2S3R1D0-F1
#
_entry.id   AF-A0A2S3R1D0-F1
#
_cell.length_a   1.000
_cell.length_b   1.000
_cell.length_c   1.000
_cell.angle_alpha   90.00
_cell.angle_beta   90.00
_cell.angle_gamma   90.00
#
_symmetry.space_group_name_H-M   'P 1'
#
loop_
_entity.id
_entity.type
_entity.pdbx_description
1 polymer ?
#
loop_
_entity_poly.entity_id
_entity_poly.type
_entity_poly.pdbx_seq_one_letter_code
_entity_poly.pdbx_strand_id
1 'polypeptide(L)'
;MMNYELNSVGKMRYSIPQQVWTGDDTMQISQFAGHDMMVIAKSDEEPHLFELHYIGYQTGGFLGMETAKGKAAEFAKLVLNELLSMLDQPVNNGN
;
A
#
# COMPACT_ATOMS: atom_id res chain seq x y z
N MET A 1 4.21 0.64 -29.36
CA MET A 1 4.83 0.63 -28.02
C MET A 1 4.93 2.07 -27.57
N MET A 2 4.39 2.41 -26.40
CA MET A 2 4.51 3.75 -25.85
C MET A 2 5.82 3.82 -25.05
N ASN A 3 6.60 4.87 -25.27
CA ASN A 3 7.80 5.14 -24.50
C ASN A 3 7.40 5.86 -23.21
N TYR A 4 7.93 5.43 -22.07
CA TYR A 4 7.71 6.07 -20.77
C TYR A 4 9.02 6.14 -19.99
N GLU A 5 9.17 7.17 -19.17
CA GLU A 5 10.32 7.39 -18.29
C GLU A 5 9.89 8.03 -16.98
N LEU A 6 10.74 7.93 -15.95
CA LEU A 6 10.51 8.62 -14.69
C LEU A 6 10.79 10.12 -14.85
N ASN A 7 9.77 10.95 -14.57
CA ASN A 7 9.97 12.38 -14.36
C ASN A 7 10.72 12.65 -13.04
N SER A 8 11.10 13.91 -12.78
CA SER A 8 11.86 14.30 -11.59
C SER A 8 11.17 13.92 -10.27
N VAL A 9 9.85 13.99 -10.22
CA VAL A 9 9.06 13.61 -9.04
C VAL A 9 9.11 12.10 -8.82
N GLY A 10 8.97 11.31 -9.89
CA GLY A 10 9.10 9.86 -9.85
C GLY A 10 10.49 9.42 -9.38
N LYS A 11 11.55 10.04 -9.90
CA LYS A 11 12.93 9.77 -9.46
C LYS A 11 13.11 10.01 -7.95
N MET A 12 12.58 11.12 -7.43
CA MET A 12 12.62 11.40 -5.99
C MET A 12 11.83 10.34 -5.20
N ARG A 13 10.58 10.06 -5.57
CA ARG A 13 9.70 9.10 -4.89
C ARG A 13 10.31 7.70 -4.84
N TYR A 14 10.91 7.24 -5.93
CA TYR A 14 11.54 5.93 -6.04
C TYR A 14 12.98 5.87 -5.50
N SER A 15 13.57 7.01 -5.10
CA SER A 15 14.84 7.02 -4.37
C SER A 15 14.68 6.64 -2.89
N ILE A 16 13.45 6.69 -2.37
CA ILE A 16 13.15 6.25 -1.00
C ILE A 16 13.24 4.71 -0.97
N PRO A 17 13.94 4.12 0.03
CA PRO A 17 14.02 2.67 0.17
C PRO A 17 12.64 2.02 0.17
N GLN A 18 12.46 1.04 -0.70
CA GLN A 18 11.21 0.28 -0.81
C GLN A 18 11.22 -0.85 0.21
N GLN A 19 10.08 -1.12 0.84
CA GLN A 19 9.87 -2.23 1.77
C GLN A 19 10.78 -2.18 3.00
N VAL A 20 11.19 -0.98 3.40
CA VAL A 20 11.92 -0.70 4.63
C VAL A 20 10.98 0.02 5.59
N TRP A 21 10.64 -0.65 6.69
CA TRP A 21 9.71 -0.13 7.69
C TRP A 21 10.40 0.80 8.68
N THR A 22 9.74 1.91 8.99
CA THR A 22 10.19 2.91 9.98
C THR A 22 9.01 3.36 10.83
N GLY A 23 9.23 3.62 12.12
CA GLY A 23 8.18 4.01 13.06
C GLY A 23 8.40 3.39 14.43
N ASP A 24 7.31 3.19 15.16
CA ASP A 24 7.29 2.61 16.51
C ASP A 24 6.44 1.32 16.55
N ASP A 25 6.12 0.82 17.75
CA ASP A 25 5.38 -0.42 17.94
C ASP A 25 3.85 -0.29 17.71
N THR A 26 3.35 0.93 17.51
CA THR A 26 1.93 1.20 17.25
C THR A 26 1.67 1.44 15.78
N MET A 27 2.62 2.08 15.08
CA MET A 27 2.51 2.42 13.68
C MET A 27 3.88 2.45 12.99
N GLN A 28 3.98 1.80 11.84
CA GLN A 28 5.13 1.91 10.95
C GLN A 28 4.72 2.18 9.51
N ILE A 29 5.59 2.86 8.79
CA ILE A 29 5.40 3.23 7.39
C ILE A 29 6.56 2.68 6.57
N SER A 30 6.26 2.23 5.36
CA SER A 30 7.21 1.81 4.34
C SER A 30 6.73 2.26 2.96
N GLN A 31 7.61 2.28 1.96
CA GLN A 31 7.22 2.49 0.57
C GLN A 31 6.99 1.17 -0.17
N PHE A 32 5.87 1.06 -0.89
CA PHE A 32 5.56 -0.03 -1.81
C PHE A 32 5.16 0.59 -3.16
N ALA A 33 5.91 0.27 -4.23
CA ALA A 33 5.71 0.86 -5.55
C ALA A 33 5.64 2.41 -5.53
N GLY A 34 6.40 3.04 -4.62
CA GLY A 34 6.42 4.49 -4.41
C GLY A 34 5.20 5.07 -3.69
N HIS A 35 4.32 4.24 -3.13
CA HIS A 35 3.21 4.66 -2.28
C HIS A 35 3.40 4.19 -0.84
N ASP A 36 2.93 5.02 0.09
CA ASP A 36 3.00 4.70 1.51
C ASP A 36 2.14 3.48 1.81
N MET A 37 2.76 2.50 2.44
CA MET A 37 2.13 1.36 3.11
C MET A 37 2.28 1.59 4.60
N MET A 38 1.17 1.61 5.32
CA MET A 38 1.18 1.71 6.77
C MET A 38 0.80 0.38 7.38
N VAL A 39 1.45 0.01 8.47
CA VAL A 39 0.97 -1.00 9.41
C VAL A 39 0.65 -0.29 10.72
N ILE A 40 -0.58 -0.45 11.21
CA ILE A 40 -1.08 0.29 12.37
C ILE A 40 -1.93 -0.61 13.25
N ALA A 41 -1.87 -0.42 14.57
CA ALA A 41 -2.79 -1.06 15.50
C ALA A 41 -4.25 -0.73 15.12
N LYS A 42 -5.10 -1.74 15.10
CA LYS A 42 -6.48 -1.63 14.61
C LYS A 42 -7.33 -0.66 15.43
N SER A 43 -7.22 -0.73 16.75
CA SER A 43 -7.86 0.18 17.69
C SER A 43 -7.20 0.10 19.06
N ASP A 44 -7.50 1.07 19.92
CA ASP A 44 -7.05 1.05 21.33
C ASP A 44 -7.62 -0.14 22.12
N GLU A 45 -8.78 -0.67 21.69
CA GLU A 45 -9.46 -1.83 22.28
C GLU A 45 -8.87 -3.17 21.79
N GLU A 46 -8.32 -3.20 20.58
CA GLU A 46 -7.69 -4.37 19.95
C GLU A 46 -6.21 -4.11 19.58
N PRO A 47 -5.33 -3.70 20.51
CA PRO A 47 -3.96 -3.25 20.18
C PRO A 47 -3.03 -4.36 19.69
N HIS A 48 -3.47 -5.62 19.79
CA HIS A 48 -2.76 -6.80 19.32
C HIS A 48 -3.08 -7.13 17.84
N LEU A 49 -4.11 -6.49 17.27
CA LEU A 49 -4.48 -6.62 15.88
C LEU A 49 -3.90 -5.45 15.09
N PHE A 50 -3.29 -5.74 13.95
CA PHE A 50 -2.66 -4.74 13.08
C PHE A 50 -3.27 -4.80 11.68
N GLU A 51 -3.59 -3.65 11.13
CA GLU A 51 -4.09 -3.50 9.78
C GLU A 51 -2.99 -2.94 8.88
N LEU A 52 -3.05 -3.33 7.60
CA LEU A 52 -2.32 -2.66 6.53
C LEU A 52 -3.22 -1.64 5.84
N HIS A 53 -2.68 -0.46 5.56
CA HIS A 53 -3.35 0.61 4.82
C HIS A 53 -2.49 0.98 3.59
N TYR A 54 -3.10 0.98 2.40
CA TYR A 54 -2.39 1.23 1.14
C TYR A 54 -3.31 1.78 0.05
N ILE A 55 -2.99 2.97 -0.49
CA ILE A 55 -3.72 3.64 -1.59
C ILE A 55 -5.25 3.65 -1.36
N GLY A 56 -5.68 3.96 -0.13
CA GLY A 56 -7.10 4.05 0.23
C GLY A 56 -7.81 2.72 0.54
N TYR A 57 -7.09 1.59 0.53
CA TYR A 57 -7.60 0.28 0.95
C TYR A 57 -7.02 -0.13 2.30
N GLN A 58 -7.75 -0.98 3.03
CA GLN A 58 -7.28 -1.57 4.28
C GLN A 58 -7.58 -3.08 4.37
N THR A 59 -6.80 -3.79 5.18
CA THR A 59 -7.06 -5.20 5.56
C THR A 59 -7.90 -5.30 6.84
N GLY A 60 -8.50 -6.46 7.13
CA GLY A 60 -9.34 -6.67 8.33
C GLY A 60 -8.62 -6.89 9.67
N GLY A 61 -7.28 -6.90 9.69
CA GLY A 61 -6.46 -7.07 10.89
C GLY A 61 -5.73 -8.42 10.97
N PHE A 62 -4.50 -8.39 11.47
CA PHE A 62 -3.65 -9.56 11.70
C PHE A 62 -3.13 -9.57 13.13
N LEU A 63 -2.94 -10.76 13.71
CA LEU A 63 -2.37 -10.90 15.03
C LEU A 63 -0.86 -10.57 14.99
N GLY A 64 -0.49 -9.40 15.53
CA GLY A 64 0.87 -8.89 15.60
C GLY A 64 1.35 -8.16 14.33
N MET A 65 2.17 -7.13 14.54
CA MET A 65 2.69 -6.26 13.48
C MET A 65 3.52 -7.01 12.44
N GLU A 66 4.39 -7.94 12.85
CA GLU A 66 5.26 -8.68 11.92
C GLU A 66 4.45 -9.59 10.98
N THR A 67 3.36 -10.19 11.48
CA THR A 67 2.43 -10.96 10.65
C THR A 67 1.79 -10.07 9.59
N ALA A 68 1.33 -8.86 9.97
CA ALA A 68 0.78 -7.89 9.04
C ALA A 68 1.83 -7.47 7.99
N LYS A 69 3.05 -7.10 8.39
CA LYS A 69 4.13 -6.73 7.47
C LYS A 69 4.45 -7.84 6.46
N GLY A 70 4.43 -9.10 6.90
CA GLY A 70 4.60 -10.27 6.03
C GLY A 70 3.55 -10.39 4.92
N LYS A 71 2.39 -9.74 5.07
CA LYS A 71 1.29 -9.69 4.10
C LYS A 71 1.29 -8.44 3.21
N ALA A 72 2.14 -7.45 3.49
CA ALA A 72 2.11 -6.16 2.80
C ALA A 72 2.35 -6.25 1.30
N ALA A 73 3.30 -7.10 0.86
CA ALA A 73 3.57 -7.27 -0.58
C ALA A 73 2.43 -7.95 -1.33
N GLU A 74 1.76 -8.92 -0.70
CA GLU A 74 0.58 -9.60 -1.25
C GLU A 74 -0.59 -8.59 -1.35
N PHE A 75 -0.83 -7.84 -0.28
CA PHE A 75 -1.86 -6.82 -0.24
C PHE A 75 -1.65 -5.71 -1.29
N ALA A 76 -0.43 -5.17 -1.43
CA ALA A 76 -0.12 -4.16 -2.43
C ALA A 76 -0.41 -4.65 -3.87
N LYS A 77 -0.10 -5.91 -4.18
CA LYS A 77 -0.41 -6.51 -5.48
C LYS A 77 -1.91 -6.60 -5.73
N LEU A 78 -2.68 -7.02 -4.72
CA LEU A 78 -4.14 -7.09 -4.82
C LEU A 78 -4.75 -5.70 -5.09
N VAL A 79 -4.32 -4.68 -4.36
CA VAL A 79 -4.77 -3.30 -4.56
C VAL A 79 -4.42 -2.78 -5.96
N LEU A 80 -3.18 -2.96 -6.41
CA LEU A 80 -2.77 -2.50 -7.74
C LEU A 80 -3.54 -3.22 -8.87
N ASN A 81 -3.83 -4.51 -8.72
CA ASN A 81 -4.66 -5.24 -9.67
C ASN A 81 -6.10 -4.74 -9.69
N GLU A 82 -6.67 -4.43 -8.53
CA GLU A 82 -8.01 -3.82 -8.42
C GLU A 82 -8.04 -2.47 -9.16
N LEU A 83 -7.07 -1.60 -8.90
CA LEU A 83 -6.96 -0.30 -9.58
C LEU A 83 -6.74 -0.45 -11.09
N LEU A 84 -5.96 -1.45 -11.52
CA LEU A 84 -5.78 -1.76 -12.94
C LEU A 84 -7.11 -2.16 -13.58
N SER A 85 -7.90 -3.01 -12.91
CA SER A 85 -9.20 -3.46 -13.42
C SER A 85 -10.19 -2.32 -13.65
N MET A 86 -10.08 -1.23 -12.88
CA MET A 86 -10.89 -0.02 -13.07
C MET A 86 -10.55 0.74 -14.36
N LEU A 87 -9.31 0.64 -14.84
CA LEU A 87 -8.87 1.25 -16.10
C LEU A 87 -9.29 0.42 -17.32
N ASP A 88 -9.52 -0.88 -17.12
CA ASP A 88 -9.98 -1.80 -18.17
C ASP A 88 -11.51 -1.75 -18.38
N GLN A 89 -12.24 -1.00 -17.54
CA GLN A 89 -13.66 -0.77 -17.77
C GLN A 89 -13.87 0.09 -19.03
N PRO A 90 -14.79 -0.28 -19.93
CA PRO A 90 -15.11 0.55 -21.08
C PRO A 90 -15.58 1.91 -20.59
N VAL A 91 -15.03 2.98 -21.18
CA VAL A 91 -15.45 4.36 -20.88
C VAL A 91 -16.95 4.45 -21.16
N ASN A 92 -17.74 4.49 -20.09
CA ASN A 92 -19.18 4.62 -20.20
C ASN A 92 -19.47 6.10 -20.43
N ASN A 93 -19.41 6.53 -21.68
CA ASN A 93 -19.91 7.83 -22.12
C ASN A 93 -21.43 7.78 -21.97
N GLY A 94 -21.94 8.04 -20.77
CA GLY A 94 -23.38 8.11 -20.52
C GLY A 94 -24.04 9.02 -21.57
N ASN A 95 -25.08 8.48 -22.22
CA ASN A 95 -26.01 9.26 -23.04
C ASN A 95 -26.83 10.20 -22.16
#